data_AF-A0A7X7QHF9-F1
#
_entry.id   AF-A0A7X7QHF9-F1
#
_cell.length_a   1.000
_cell.length_b   1.000
_cell.length_c   1.000
_cell.angle_alpha   90.00
_cell.angle_beta   90.00
_cell.angle_gamma   90.00
#
_symmetry.space_group_name_H-M   'P 1'
#
loop_
_entity.id
_entity.type
_entity.pdbx_description
1 polymer ?
#
loop_
_entity_poly.entity_id
_entity_poly.type
_entity_poly.pdbx_seq_one_letter_code
_entity_poly.pdbx_strand_id
1 'polypeptide(L)'
;MRRKFHHPALSDLRGIESEESETQVMTATAHRRPIIPATLHPEAVTAIVDTREQIPLDLSPLQSATGTLTTGDYSVMGLEGIIAVERKSLPDLLGCIGQHRERFDREVQRLLAYPTRAIVVEATWADLERGEWRSKITPAAAIGSVLGWIAAGVPVVMATDHARAGRYVSRLLFTAARRRWRECRALAESIGGDPTPDLV
;
A
#
# COMPACT_ATOMS: atom_id res chain seq x y z
N MET A 1 -27.93 -60.76 37.61
CA MET A 1 -28.91 -61.71 37.01
C MET A 1 -29.29 -61.13 35.66
N ARG A 2 -28.84 -61.53 34.46
CA ARG A 2 -28.18 -62.72 33.86
C ARG A 2 -27.13 -62.17 32.84
N ARG A 3 -25.83 -62.47 32.92
CA ARG A 3 -25.07 -63.53 32.20
C ARG A 3 -25.56 -63.90 30.78
N LYS A 4 -24.69 -63.69 29.77
CA LYS A 4 -24.09 -64.70 28.84
C LYS A 4 -23.19 -63.96 27.82
N PHE A 5 -21.86 -63.97 27.94
CA PHE A 5 -20.86 -64.97 27.50
C PHE A 5 -20.79 -65.20 25.98
N HIS A 6 -19.74 -64.71 25.31
CA HIS A 6 -18.73 -65.59 24.67
C HIS A 6 -17.52 -64.79 24.16
N HIS A 7 -16.34 -65.13 24.67
CA HIS A 7 -15.06 -64.97 23.98
C HIS A 7 -14.82 -66.26 23.18
N PRO A 8 -14.00 -66.23 22.13
CA PRO A 8 -12.66 -66.75 22.37
C PRO A 8 -11.56 -65.87 21.79
N ALA A 9 -10.49 -65.78 22.56
CA ALA A 9 -9.14 -65.53 22.07
C ALA A 9 -8.61 -66.83 21.45
N LEU A 10 -7.84 -66.71 20.36
CA LEU A 10 -6.80 -67.67 20.00
C LEU A 10 -5.53 -66.86 19.73
N SER A 11 -4.59 -67.05 20.64
CA SER A 11 -3.18 -66.68 20.56
C SER A 11 -2.43 -67.63 19.64
N ASP A 12 -1.18 -67.23 19.34
CA ASP A 12 -0.04 -68.03 18.87
C ASP A 12 0.14 -68.11 17.34
N LEU A 13 1.30 -67.83 16.73
CA LEU A 13 2.68 -67.62 17.21
C LEU A 13 3.49 -66.90 16.11
N ARG A 14 4.25 -65.86 16.53
CA ARG A 14 5.59 -65.41 16.10
C ARG A 14 6.06 -65.61 14.65
N GLY A 15 6.48 -64.49 14.03
CA GLY A 15 7.38 -64.49 12.87
C GLY A 15 7.87 -63.09 12.47
N ILE A 16 8.94 -62.62 13.11
CA ILE A 16 10.07 -61.85 12.54
C ILE A 16 9.85 -60.35 12.18
N GLU A 17 10.42 -59.50 13.04
CA GLU A 17 11.25 -58.30 12.83
C GLU A 17 11.24 -57.53 11.49
N SER A 18 11.02 -56.20 11.59
CA SER A 18 11.74 -55.04 11.00
C SER A 18 10.79 -53.84 11.06
N GLU A 19 10.85 -52.95 12.05
CA GLU A 19 11.74 -51.77 12.11
C GLU A 19 11.97 -51.06 10.76
N GLU A 20 11.77 -49.73 10.80
CA GLU A 20 11.93 -48.74 9.71
C GLU A 20 10.73 -48.68 8.74
N SER A 21 10.03 -47.57 8.50
CA SER A 21 10.47 -46.19 8.58
C SER A 21 9.25 -45.26 8.64
N GLU A 22 9.22 -44.40 9.65
CA GLU A 22 8.52 -43.12 9.65
C GLU A 22 9.06 -42.26 8.50
N THR A 23 8.61 -42.48 7.27
CA THR A 23 8.86 -41.51 6.21
C THR A 23 7.70 -40.54 6.18
N GLN A 24 7.77 -39.62 7.14
CA GLN A 24 7.37 -38.23 7.01
C GLN A 24 7.25 -37.80 5.54
N VAL A 25 6.02 -37.73 5.02
CA VAL A 25 5.74 -36.95 3.83
C VAL A 25 5.74 -35.49 4.26
N MET A 26 6.93 -34.96 4.52
CA MET A 26 7.17 -33.52 4.54
C MET A 26 7.05 -33.06 3.08
N THR A 27 5.86 -32.61 2.70
CA THR A 27 5.65 -31.86 1.46
C THR A 27 6.46 -30.57 1.57
N ALA A 28 7.70 -30.62 1.08
CA ALA A 28 8.50 -29.43 0.81
C ALA A 28 7.68 -28.56 -0.15
N THR A 29 7.11 -27.48 0.38
CA THR A 29 6.49 -26.44 -0.44
C THR A 29 7.64 -25.81 -1.21
N ALA A 30 7.89 -26.29 -2.42
CA ALA A 30 8.89 -25.75 -3.32
C ALA A 30 8.63 -24.24 -3.41
N HIS A 31 9.48 -23.44 -2.77
CA HIS A 31 9.48 -21.99 -2.89
C HIS A 31 9.79 -21.68 -4.35
N ARG A 32 8.75 -21.62 -5.18
CA ARG A 32 8.87 -21.20 -6.56
C ARG A 32 9.39 -19.77 -6.50
N ARG A 33 10.64 -19.56 -6.94
CA ARG A 33 11.20 -18.21 -7.07
C ARG A 33 10.14 -17.35 -7.79
N PRO A 34 9.64 -16.27 -7.18
CA PRO A 34 8.65 -15.44 -7.84
C PRO A 34 9.32 -14.90 -9.11
N ILE A 35 8.84 -15.36 -10.26
CA ILE A 35 9.20 -14.76 -11.55
C ILE A 35 8.58 -13.37 -11.49
N ILE A 36 9.38 -12.32 -11.60
CA ILE A 36 8.91 -10.93 -11.67
C ILE A 36 8.49 -10.67 -13.14
N PRO A 37 7.18 -10.54 -13.47
CA PRO A 37 6.75 -10.21 -14.82
C PRO A 37 7.47 -9.01 -15.45
N ALA A 38 7.63 -9.05 -16.77
CA ALA A 38 8.22 -7.94 -17.53
C ALA A 38 7.40 -6.65 -17.43
N THR A 39 6.07 -6.78 -17.46
CA THR A 39 5.13 -5.66 -17.42
C THR A 39 4.29 -5.75 -16.16
N LEU A 40 4.23 -4.64 -15.41
CA LEU A 40 3.26 -4.47 -14.34
C LEU A 40 2.01 -3.78 -14.90
N HIS A 41 0.87 -4.42 -14.72
CA HIS A 41 -0.44 -3.90 -15.10
C HIS A 41 -1.12 -3.24 -13.88
N PRO A 42 -1.95 -2.20 -14.06
CA PRO A 42 -2.65 -1.54 -12.97
C PRO A 42 -3.47 -2.50 -12.09
N GLU A 43 -4.16 -3.47 -12.70
CA GLU A 43 -5.05 -4.43 -12.02
C GLU A 43 -4.29 -5.39 -11.10
N ALA A 44 -2.96 -5.47 -11.23
CA ALA A 44 -2.09 -6.26 -10.37
C ALA A 44 -1.54 -5.48 -9.17
N VAL A 45 -1.88 -4.19 -9.05
CA VAL A 45 -1.45 -3.33 -7.94
C VAL A 45 -2.60 -3.12 -6.98
N THR A 46 -2.35 -3.39 -5.69
CA THR A 46 -3.31 -3.15 -4.61
C THR A 46 -2.99 -1.84 -3.92
N ALA A 47 -3.89 -0.86 -4.03
CA ALA A 47 -3.87 0.33 -3.21
C ALA A 47 -4.34 0.00 -1.78
N ILE A 48 -3.63 0.51 -0.78
CA ILE A 48 -4.08 0.50 0.61
C ILE A 48 -4.82 1.81 0.88
N VAL A 49 -6.05 1.70 1.35
CA VAL A 49 -6.87 2.81 1.85
C VAL A 49 -6.80 2.81 3.37
N ASP A 50 -6.42 3.94 3.97
CA ASP A 50 -6.35 4.06 5.41
C ASP A 50 -7.71 3.81 6.05
N THR A 51 -7.75 3.02 7.13
CA THR A 51 -8.98 2.71 7.88
C THR A 51 -9.76 3.92 8.40
N ARG A 52 -9.13 5.09 8.52
CA ARG A 52 -9.76 6.33 8.98
C ARG A 52 -10.45 7.08 7.85
N GLU A 53 -10.13 6.79 6.58
CA GLU A 53 -10.69 7.48 5.42
C GLU A 53 -12.18 7.14 5.26
N GLN A 54 -13.05 8.12 5.51
CA GLN A 54 -14.50 7.92 5.55
C GLN A 54 -15.16 7.94 4.17
N ILE A 55 -14.55 8.63 3.20
CA ILE A 55 -15.08 8.77 1.84
C ILE A 55 -13.97 8.34 0.87
N PRO A 56 -13.67 7.03 0.76
CA PRO A 56 -12.61 6.55 -0.09
C PRO A 56 -12.80 6.95 -1.55
N LEU A 57 -11.71 7.36 -2.20
CA LEU A 57 -11.66 7.57 -3.63
C LEU A 57 -11.87 6.26 -4.41
N ASP A 58 -12.49 6.36 -5.58
CA ASP A 58 -12.43 5.28 -6.58
C ASP A 58 -11.03 5.24 -7.21
N LEU A 59 -10.32 4.14 -6.95
CA LEU A 59 -8.95 3.92 -7.42
C LEU A 59 -8.85 2.96 -8.61
N SER A 60 -9.98 2.55 -9.18
CA SER A 60 -10.03 1.72 -10.39
C SER A 60 -9.11 2.28 -11.50
N PRO A 61 -8.36 1.42 -12.21
CA PRO A 61 -8.43 -0.05 -12.22
C PRO A 61 -7.56 -0.76 -11.17
N LEU A 62 -6.98 -0.04 -10.19
CA LEU A 62 -6.23 -0.71 -9.12
C LEU A 62 -7.17 -1.55 -8.25
N GLN A 63 -6.63 -2.63 -7.68
CA GLN A 63 -7.29 -3.29 -6.56
C GLN A 63 -7.22 -2.39 -5.33
N SER A 64 -8.16 -2.54 -4.40
CA SER A 64 -8.18 -1.77 -3.15
C SER A 64 -8.35 -2.70 -1.96
N ALA A 65 -7.59 -2.43 -0.90
CA ALA A 65 -7.73 -3.07 0.40
C ALA A 65 -7.68 -2.01 1.50
N THR A 66 -8.39 -2.22 2.60
CA THR A 66 -8.30 -1.36 3.76
C THR A 66 -7.12 -1.78 4.64
N GLY A 67 -6.43 -0.81 5.23
CA GLY A 67 -5.31 -1.06 6.14
C GLY A 67 -4.99 0.17 6.99
N THR A 68 -4.25 0.01 8.07
CA THR A 68 -3.82 1.16 8.89
C THR A 68 -2.49 1.69 8.38
N LEU A 69 -2.46 2.95 7.92
CA LEU A 69 -1.25 3.63 7.46
C LEU A 69 -0.67 4.51 8.57
N THR A 70 0.65 4.54 8.66
CA THR A 70 1.34 5.42 9.61
C THR A 70 1.12 6.90 9.27
N THR A 71 1.07 7.22 7.97
CA THR A 71 0.86 8.58 7.43
C THR A 71 0.25 8.49 6.03
N GLY A 72 -0.62 9.44 5.68
CA GLY A 72 -1.37 9.43 4.42
C GLY A 72 -2.66 8.63 4.51
N ASP A 73 -3.54 8.89 3.55
CA ASP A 73 -4.82 8.20 3.36
C ASP A 73 -4.70 7.04 2.36
N TYR A 74 -3.72 7.10 1.46
CA TYR A 74 -3.50 6.07 0.45
C TYR A 74 -2.04 5.68 0.30
N SER A 75 -1.81 4.39 0.03
CA SER A 75 -0.52 3.83 -0.32
C SER A 75 -0.66 2.65 -1.29
N VAL A 76 0.42 1.90 -1.53
CA VAL A 76 0.45 0.66 -2.30
C VAL A 76 0.93 -0.46 -1.39
N MET A 77 0.26 -1.61 -1.46
CA MET A 77 0.60 -2.80 -0.68
C MET A 77 2.06 -3.21 -0.92
N GLY A 78 2.81 -3.40 0.16
CA GLY A 78 4.25 -3.71 0.13
C GLY A 78 5.17 -2.51 -0.13
N LEU A 79 4.61 -1.31 -0.32
CA LEU A 79 5.34 -0.04 -0.53
C LEU A 79 4.87 1.04 0.46
N GLU A 80 4.27 0.65 1.59
CA GLU A 80 3.66 1.54 2.59
C GLU A 80 4.67 2.41 3.33
N GLY A 81 5.97 2.11 3.24
CA GLY A 81 7.06 2.97 3.72
C GLY A 81 7.66 3.87 2.64
N ILE A 82 7.22 3.73 1.38
CA ILE A 82 7.81 4.39 0.21
C ILE A 82 6.84 5.40 -0.42
N ILE A 83 5.55 5.06 -0.43
CA ILE A 83 4.49 5.84 -1.08
C ILE A 83 3.48 6.27 -0.02
N ALA A 84 3.19 7.56 0.08
CA ALA A 84 2.09 8.07 0.89
C ALA A 84 1.36 9.20 0.17
N VAL A 85 0.04 9.14 0.09
CA VAL A 85 -0.78 10.19 -0.48
C VAL A 85 -1.82 10.62 0.54
N GLU A 86 -1.84 11.91 0.84
CA GLU A 86 -2.82 12.55 1.71
C GLU A 86 -3.90 13.18 0.83
N ARG A 87 -5.17 12.87 1.08
CA ARG A 87 -6.31 13.52 0.44
C ARG A 87 -6.80 14.65 1.33
N LYS A 88 -7.25 15.73 0.71
CA LYS A 88 -7.88 16.83 1.43
C LYS A 88 -9.05 17.39 0.65
N SER A 89 -10.23 17.44 1.29
CA SER A 89 -11.33 18.24 0.78
C SER A 89 -11.04 19.74 0.97
N LEU A 90 -11.71 20.62 0.24
CA LEU A 90 -11.56 22.06 0.45
C LEU A 90 -11.91 22.50 1.90
N PRO A 91 -13.03 22.04 2.52
CA PRO A 91 -13.31 22.34 3.93
C PRO A 91 -12.21 21.86 4.88
N ASP A 92 -11.70 20.64 4.69
CA ASP A 92 -10.65 20.09 5.56
C ASP A 92 -9.34 20.85 5.40
N LEU A 93 -9.01 21.28 4.17
CA LEU A 93 -7.85 22.12 3.88
C LEU A 93 -7.95 23.44 4.66
N LEU A 94 -9.09 24.11 4.62
CA LEU A 94 -9.31 25.36 5.36
C LEU A 94 -9.20 25.14 6.88
N GLY A 95 -9.69 24.00 7.38
CA GLY A 95 -9.51 23.58 8.77
C GLY A 95 -8.04 23.41 9.14
N CYS A 96 -7.24 22.78 8.26
CA CYS A 96 -5.80 22.61 8.41
C CYS A 96 -5.04 23.93 8.35
N ILE A 97 -5.50 24.93 7.59
CA ILE A 97 -4.85 26.24 7.55
C ILE A 97 -5.17 27.05 8.81
N GLY A 98 -6.37 26.88 9.36
CA GLY A 98 -6.84 27.55 10.57
C GLY A 98 -6.59 26.74 11.84
N GLN A 99 -7.67 26.16 12.37
CA GLN A 99 -7.72 25.59 13.73
C GLN A 99 -6.80 24.38 13.93
N HIS A 100 -6.47 23.66 12.86
CA HIS A 100 -5.71 22.41 12.94
C HIS A 100 -4.30 22.54 12.38
N ARG A 101 -3.77 23.76 12.26
CA ARG A 101 -2.50 24.06 11.60
C ARG A 101 -1.31 23.31 12.18
N GLU A 102 -1.10 23.39 13.48
CA GLU A 102 0.04 22.72 14.12
C GLU A 102 -0.01 21.20 13.95
N ARG A 103 -1.21 20.62 13.97
CA ARG A 103 -1.40 19.18 13.73
C ARG A 103 -1.06 18.83 12.28
N PHE A 104 -1.59 19.59 11.33
CA PHE A 104 -1.37 19.33 9.91
C PHE A 104 0.08 19.53 9.51
N ASP A 105 0.78 20.53 10.06
CA ASP A 105 2.20 20.71 9.80
C ASP A 105 3.03 19.49 10.27
N ARG A 106 2.63 18.79 11.34
CA ARG A 106 3.24 17.50 11.72
C ARG A 106 2.92 16.37 10.74
N GLU A 107 1.73 16.38 10.13
CA GLU A 107 1.38 15.45 9.05
C GLU A 107 2.27 15.70 7.81
N VAL A 108 2.46 16.98 7.43
CA VAL A 108 3.38 17.40 6.37
C VAL A 108 4.82 16.96 6.67
N GLN A 109 5.31 17.15 7.90
CA GLN A 109 6.66 16.68 8.28
C GLN A 109 6.81 15.17 8.17
N ARG A 110 5.78 14.39 8.54
CA ARG A 110 5.81 12.93 8.38
C ARG A 110 5.79 12.52 6.91
N LEU A 111 5.01 13.20 6.06
CA LEU A 111 5.02 12.95 4.62
C LEU A 111 6.41 13.14 4.02
N LEU A 112 7.21 14.09 4.51
CA LEU A 112 8.58 14.32 4.05
C LEU A 112 9.55 13.13 4.26
N ALA A 113 9.17 12.12 5.04
CA ALA A 113 9.95 10.88 5.14
C ALA A 113 9.75 9.94 3.94
N TYR A 114 8.71 10.14 3.13
CA TYR A 114 8.32 9.22 2.06
C TYR A 114 8.93 9.63 0.70
N PRO A 115 9.72 8.77 0.03
CA PRO A 115 10.31 9.07 -1.27
C PRO A 115 9.28 9.48 -2.33
N THR A 116 8.10 8.84 -2.33
CA THR A 116 6.95 9.28 -3.13
C THR A 116 5.87 9.80 -2.21
N ARG A 117 5.53 11.08 -2.35
CA ARG A 117 4.53 11.74 -1.52
C ARG A 117 3.72 12.76 -2.31
N ALA A 118 2.47 12.95 -1.92
CA ALA A 118 1.66 14.06 -2.40
C ALA A 118 0.54 14.39 -1.42
N ILE A 119 0.12 15.66 -1.42
CA ILE A 119 -1.19 16.08 -0.94
C ILE A 119 -2.07 16.28 -2.17
N VAL A 120 -3.24 15.65 -2.22
CA VAL A 120 -4.22 15.81 -3.29
C VAL A 120 -5.42 16.55 -2.73
N VAL A 121 -5.64 17.77 -3.23
CA VAL A 121 -6.70 18.66 -2.77
C VAL A 121 -7.87 18.63 -3.74
N GLU A 122 -9.08 18.36 -3.27
CA GLU A 122 -10.31 18.42 -4.07
C GLU A 122 -10.80 19.85 -4.26
N ALA A 123 -9.98 20.64 -4.94
CA ALA A 123 -10.25 22.01 -5.33
C ALA A 123 -9.37 22.38 -6.53
N THR A 124 -9.62 23.55 -7.08
CA THR A 124 -8.74 24.23 -8.04
C THR A 124 -8.05 25.43 -7.40
N TRP A 125 -7.01 25.95 -8.06
CA TRP A 125 -6.43 27.24 -7.68
C TRP A 125 -7.47 28.37 -7.78
N ALA A 126 -8.33 28.35 -8.79
CA ALA A 126 -9.41 29.33 -8.94
C ALA A 126 -10.41 29.30 -7.78
N ASP A 127 -10.67 28.13 -7.18
CA ASP A 127 -11.52 28.05 -5.98
C ASP A 127 -10.86 28.76 -4.80
N LEU A 128 -9.55 28.59 -4.63
CA LEU A 128 -8.77 29.27 -3.59
C LEU A 128 -8.70 30.78 -3.81
N GLU A 129 -8.51 31.23 -5.05
CA GLU A 129 -8.47 32.64 -5.42
C GLU A 129 -9.80 33.34 -5.18
N ARG A 130 -10.91 32.70 -5.55
CA ARG A 130 -12.26 33.25 -5.38
C ARG A 130 -12.69 33.35 -3.92
N GLY A 131 -12.27 32.41 -3.07
CA GLY A 131 -12.53 32.51 -1.63
C GLY A 131 -13.99 32.36 -1.22
N GLU A 132 -14.82 31.70 -2.03
CA GLU A 132 -16.27 31.60 -1.85
C GLU A 132 -16.69 30.61 -0.73
N TRP A 133 -16.01 30.64 0.42
CA TRP A 133 -16.30 29.80 1.58
C TRP A 133 -16.73 30.63 2.79
N ARG A 134 -17.40 29.98 3.74
CA ARG A 134 -17.82 30.60 5.01
C ARG A 134 -16.78 30.34 6.11
N SER A 135 -15.62 30.99 6.01
CA SER A 135 -14.51 30.86 6.98
C SER A 135 -13.78 32.20 7.15
N LYS A 136 -13.05 32.36 8.26
CA LYS A 136 -12.15 33.51 8.51
C LYS A 136 -10.84 33.43 7.73
N ILE A 137 -10.56 32.29 7.09
CA ILE A 137 -9.36 32.10 6.28
C ILE A 137 -9.50 32.91 4.99
N THR A 138 -8.53 33.78 4.72
CA THR A 138 -8.50 34.56 3.49
C THR A 138 -7.94 33.74 2.33
N PRO A 139 -8.30 34.06 1.07
CA PRO A 139 -7.65 33.49 -0.13
C PRO A 139 -6.12 33.53 -0.06
N ALA A 140 -5.56 34.67 0.33
CA ALA A 140 -4.11 34.84 0.46
C ALA A 140 -3.49 33.88 1.47
N ALA A 141 -4.13 33.67 2.63
CA ALA A 141 -3.66 32.72 3.63
C ALA A 141 -3.74 31.27 3.14
N ALA A 142 -4.80 30.92 2.41
CA ALA A 142 -4.97 29.59 1.84
C ALA A 142 -3.92 29.29 0.77
N ILE A 143 -3.79 30.18 -0.22
CA ILE A 143 -2.79 30.08 -1.29
C ILE A 143 -1.36 30.05 -0.69
N GLY A 144 -1.05 30.96 0.24
CA GLY A 144 0.25 31.02 0.89
C GLY A 144 0.59 29.73 1.66
N SER A 145 -0.40 29.09 2.27
CA SER A 145 -0.19 27.81 2.97
C SER A 145 0.10 26.67 2.00
N VAL A 146 -0.69 26.55 0.93
CA VAL A 146 -0.48 25.52 -0.10
C VAL A 146 0.89 25.69 -0.76
N LEU A 147 1.24 26.91 -1.17
CA LEU A 147 2.55 27.22 -1.73
C LEU A 147 3.68 26.99 -0.71
N GLY A 148 3.43 27.25 0.58
CA GLY A 148 4.37 26.97 1.65
C GLY A 148 4.69 25.47 1.78
N TRP A 149 3.70 24.59 1.68
CA TRP A 149 3.94 23.13 1.69
C TRP A 149 4.67 22.65 0.44
N ILE A 150 4.38 23.24 -0.73
CA ILE A 150 5.15 23.00 -1.96
C ILE A 150 6.61 23.41 -1.76
N ALA A 151 6.86 24.60 -1.22
CA ALA A 151 8.20 25.10 -0.93
C ALA A 151 8.94 24.23 0.11
N ALA A 152 8.21 23.61 1.04
CA ALA A 152 8.76 22.64 1.99
C ALA A 152 9.09 21.27 1.36
N GLY A 153 8.79 21.06 0.08
CA GLY A 153 9.11 19.83 -0.65
C GLY A 153 8.01 18.77 -0.64
N VAL A 154 6.77 19.15 -0.34
CA VAL A 154 5.58 18.29 -0.50
C VAL A 154 4.80 18.70 -1.75
N PRO A 155 4.78 17.86 -2.80
CA PRO A 155 3.95 18.13 -3.97
C PRO A 155 2.47 18.25 -3.58
N VAL A 156 1.81 19.29 -4.10
CA VAL A 156 0.36 19.45 -3.96
C VAL A 156 -0.30 19.36 -5.34
N VAL A 157 -1.24 18.44 -5.47
CA VAL A 157 -2.02 18.23 -6.70
C VAL A 157 -3.42 18.77 -6.48
N MET A 158 -3.79 19.79 -7.26
CA MET A 158 -5.15 20.34 -7.26
C MET A 158 -6.04 19.48 -8.16
N ALA A 159 -7.05 18.85 -7.57
CA ALA A 159 -7.82 17.79 -8.19
C ALA A 159 -9.27 18.16 -8.49
N THR A 160 -9.67 19.44 -8.47
CA THR A 160 -11.04 19.93 -8.79
C THR A 160 -12.18 19.32 -7.96
N ASP A 161 -12.41 18.01 -8.07
CA ASP A 161 -13.48 17.24 -7.47
C ASP A 161 -13.01 15.85 -7.04
N HIS A 162 -13.87 15.13 -6.30
CA HIS A 162 -13.61 13.81 -5.76
C HIS A 162 -13.27 12.75 -6.83
N ALA A 163 -13.98 12.75 -7.96
CA ALA A 163 -13.75 11.78 -9.02
C ALA A 163 -12.40 12.00 -9.72
N ARG A 164 -12.00 13.27 -9.91
CA ARG A 164 -10.68 13.64 -10.43
C ARG A 164 -9.56 13.31 -9.45
N ALA A 165 -9.77 13.53 -8.15
CA ALA A 165 -8.84 13.10 -7.13
C ALA A 165 -8.57 11.59 -7.22
N GLY A 166 -9.61 10.76 -7.37
CA GLY A 166 -9.46 9.31 -7.50
C GLY A 166 -8.61 8.93 -8.71
N ARG A 167 -8.87 9.55 -9.88
CA ARG A 167 -8.07 9.33 -11.09
C ARG A 167 -6.61 9.74 -10.92
N TYR A 168 -6.33 10.87 -10.26
CA TYR A 168 -4.96 11.34 -10.04
C TYR A 168 -4.22 10.49 -9.01
N VAL A 169 -4.87 10.14 -7.90
CA VAL A 169 -4.31 9.24 -6.88
C VAL A 169 -4.02 7.88 -7.48
N SER A 170 -4.97 7.24 -8.15
CA SER A 170 -4.77 5.94 -8.82
C SER A 170 -3.58 5.96 -9.78
N ARG A 171 -3.50 6.97 -10.66
CA ARG A 171 -2.38 7.12 -11.61
C ARG A 171 -1.04 7.37 -10.90
N LEU A 172 -1.03 8.15 -9.83
CA LEU A 172 0.17 8.44 -9.05
C LEU A 172 0.70 7.18 -8.37
N LEU A 173 -0.18 6.46 -7.66
CA LEU A 173 0.14 5.20 -6.98
C LEU A 173 0.70 4.18 -7.96
N PHE A 174 0.03 3.97 -9.10
CA PHE A 174 0.51 3.05 -10.13
C PHE A 174 1.85 3.49 -10.73
N THR A 175 2.00 4.79 -11.04
CA THR A 175 3.25 5.31 -11.63
C THR A 175 4.43 5.09 -10.69
N ALA A 176 4.23 5.32 -9.40
CA ALA A 176 5.24 5.10 -8.37
C ALA A 176 5.56 3.62 -8.17
N ALA A 177 4.53 2.77 -8.04
CA ALA A 177 4.69 1.32 -7.95
C ALA A 177 5.44 0.75 -9.16
N ARG A 178 5.09 1.19 -10.37
CA ARG A 178 5.75 0.77 -11.61
C ARG A 178 7.23 1.20 -11.67
N ARG A 179 7.60 2.33 -11.08
CA ARG A 179 9.02 2.74 -10.97
C ARG A 179 9.77 1.77 -10.05
N ARG A 180 9.24 1.50 -8.85
CA ARG A 180 9.83 0.53 -7.92
C ARG A 180 9.91 -0.87 -8.51
N TRP A 181 8.89 -1.30 -9.24
CA TRP A 181 8.87 -2.57 -9.96
C TRP A 181 10.04 -2.71 -10.93
N ARG A 182 10.30 -1.68 -11.73
CA ARG A 182 11.42 -1.67 -12.70
C ARG A 182 12.77 -1.75 -12.00
N GLU A 183 12.93 -1.05 -10.88
CA GLU A 183 14.16 -1.09 -10.07
C GLU A 183 14.40 -2.48 -9.48
N CYS A 184 13.37 -3.09 -8.86
CA CYS A 184 13.45 -4.46 -8.34
C CYS A 184 13.78 -5.47 -9.45
N ARG A 185 13.18 -5.31 -10.64
CA ARG A 185 13.43 -6.17 -11.79
C ARG A 185 14.87 -6.04 -12.28
N ALA A 186 15.37 -4.82 -12.45
CA ALA A 186 16.74 -4.58 -12.88
C ALA A 186 17.77 -5.18 -11.92
N LEU A 187 17.51 -5.09 -10.60
CA LEU A 187 18.36 -5.73 -9.58
C LEU A 187 18.27 -7.26 -9.64
N ALA A 188 17.09 -7.83 -9.84
CA ALA A 188 16.93 -9.27 -9.96
C ALA A 188 17.65 -9.81 -11.21
N GLU A 189 17.58 -9.09 -12.33
CA GLU A 189 18.28 -9.42 -13.57
C GLU A 189 19.81 -9.33 -13.43
N SER A 190 20.33 -8.35 -12.68
CA SER A 190 21.78 -8.20 -12.47
C SER A 190 22.39 -9.33 -11.63
N ILE A 191 21.59 -9.96 -10.76
CA ILE A 191 22.01 -11.11 -9.95
C ILE A 191 21.75 -12.44 -10.69
N GLY A 192 20.70 -12.48 -11.52
CA GLY A 192 20.27 -13.66 -12.26
C GLY A 192 20.98 -13.92 -13.58
N GLY A 193 21.91 -13.05 -14.01
CA GLY A 193 22.85 -13.37 -15.08
C GLY A 193 23.79 -14.47 -14.60
N ASP A 194 23.92 -15.55 -15.37
CA ASP A 194 24.89 -16.62 -15.07
C ASP A 194 26.26 -16.00 -14.74
N PRO A 195 26.94 -16.43 -13.66
CA PRO A 195 28.34 -16.10 -13.50
C PRO A 195 29.04 -16.64 -14.75
N THR A 196 29.58 -15.73 -15.57
CA THR A 196 30.50 -16.13 -16.62
C THR A 196 31.59 -16.92 -15.92
N PRO A 197 31.85 -18.19 -16.30
CA PRO A 197 32.97 -18.90 -15.72
C PRO A 197 34.20 -18.14 -16.18
N ASP A 198 34.94 -17.61 -15.21
CA ASP A 198 36.26 -17.03 -15.43
C ASP A 198 37.04 -18.00 -16.32
N LEU A 199 37.31 -17.57 -17.55
CA LEU A 199 38.17 -18.30 -18.47
C LEU A 199 39.60 -18.17 -17.93
N VAL A 200 40.15 -19.35 -17.66
CA VAL A 200 41.54 -19.71 -17.31
C VAL A 200 42.59 -18.75 -17.86
#